data_AF-A0A7Y0S215-F1
#
_entry.id   AF-A0A7Y0S215-F1
#
_cell.length_a   1.000
_cell.length_b   1.000
_cell.length_c   1.000
_cell.angle_alpha   90.00
_cell.angle_beta   90.00
_cell.angle_gamma   90.00
#
_symmetry.space_group_name_H-M   'P 1'
#
loop_
_entity.id
_entity.type
_entity.pdbx_description
1 polymer ?
#
loop_
_entity_poly.entity_id
_entity_poly.type
_entity_poly.pdbx_seq_one_letter_code
_entity_poly.pdbx_strand_id
1 'polypeptide(L)'
;VQAVAKIVDVTDQKGIRTFVIDFPDGFCVNLEVGASIAIDGVCLTVTEILSNVRVKFDVMLQSLLITTLSKYHATQLVNAERAAKDGAEIGGHPLSGHVDFNVAIVDVKQIEDNYCIRLALPNTWKRYVFSKGYIALNGASLTVADVNKQEGWFEVWLIPE
;
A
#
# COMPACT_ATOMS: atom_id res chain seq x y z
N VAL A 1 -2.71 7.74 2.73
CA VAL A 1 -1.40 7.45 3.37
C VAL A 1 -1.14 8.47 4.45
N GLN A 2 -0.83 8.05 5.67
CA GLN A 2 -0.63 8.94 6.82
C GLN A 2 0.84 9.04 7.27
N ALA A 3 1.65 8.05 6.93
CA ALA A 3 3.06 7.99 7.31
C ALA A 3 3.87 7.13 6.34
N VAL A 4 5.17 7.36 6.33
CA VAL A 4 6.16 6.40 5.80
C VAL A 4 6.77 5.67 6.99
N ALA A 5 6.62 4.35 7.00
CA ALA A 5 7.13 3.46 8.02
C ALA A 5 8.32 2.64 7.48
N LYS A 6 9.12 2.06 8.38
CA LYS A 6 10.32 1.31 8.03
C LYS A 6 10.23 -0.12 8.55
N ILE A 7 10.35 -1.09 7.65
CA ILE A 7 10.51 -2.49 8.04
C ILE A 7 11.88 -2.65 8.67
N VAL A 8 11.95 -3.16 9.90
CA VAL A 8 13.22 -3.38 10.61
C VAL A 8 13.62 -4.85 10.71
N ASP A 9 12.66 -5.76 10.61
CA ASP A 9 12.93 -7.20 10.56
C ASP A 9 11.87 -7.93 9.73
N VAL A 10 12.29 -9.02 9.09
CA VAL A 10 11.43 -9.93 8.31
C VAL A 10 11.86 -11.36 8.60
N THR A 11 10.92 -12.18 9.07
CA THR A 11 11.18 -13.61 9.34
C THR A 11 10.13 -14.49 8.69
N ASP A 12 10.57 -15.60 8.08
CA ASP A 12 9.70 -16.59 7.45
C ASP A 12 9.73 -17.88 8.28
N GLN A 13 8.60 -18.26 8.86
CA GLN A 13 8.50 -19.48 9.66
C GLN A 13 7.15 -20.16 9.48
N LYS A 14 7.16 -21.48 9.23
CA LYS A 14 5.94 -22.32 9.13
C LYS A 14 4.87 -21.77 8.15
N GLY A 15 5.29 -21.12 7.06
CA GLY A 15 4.37 -20.57 6.05
C GLY A 15 3.76 -19.21 6.40
N ILE A 16 4.25 -18.57 7.47
CA ILE A 16 3.90 -17.22 7.88
C ILE A 16 5.12 -16.34 7.68
N ARG A 17 4.92 -15.17 7.06
CA ARG A 17 5.93 -14.10 7.05
C ARG A 17 5.59 -13.09 8.13
N THR A 18 6.52 -12.83 9.03
CA THR A 18 6.40 -11.86 10.10
C THR A 18 7.17 -10.60 9.75
N PHE A 19 6.55 -9.44 9.90
CA PHE A 19 7.19 -8.14 9.78
C PHE A 19 7.26 -7.47 11.15
N VAL A 20 8.41 -6.87 11.43
CA VAL A 20 8.55 -5.87 12.50
C VAL A 20 8.77 -4.53 11.83
N ILE A 21 7.93 -3.54 12.16
CA ILE A 21 7.89 -2.25 11.48
C ILE A 21 7.97 -1.12 12.51
N ASP A 22 8.86 -0.17 12.24
CA ASP A 22 8.95 1.11 12.93
C ASP A 22 8.11 2.17 12.23
N PHE A 23 7.29 2.87 13.01
CA PHE A 23 6.43 3.97 12.57
C PHE A 23 6.94 5.29 13.15
N PRO A 24 6.58 6.44 12.56
CA PRO A 24 6.89 7.75 13.14
C PRO A 24 6.27 7.93 14.53
N ASP A 25 6.89 8.79 15.35
CA ASP A 25 6.39 9.14 16.68
C ASP A 25 4.92 9.60 16.61
N GLY A 26 4.11 9.13 17.56
CA GLY A 26 2.69 9.46 17.64
C GLY A 26 1.77 8.58 16.78
N PHE A 27 2.27 7.86 15.77
CA PHE A 27 1.44 7.03 14.89
C PHE A 27 0.72 5.90 15.65
N CYS A 28 1.43 5.22 16.55
CA CYS A 28 0.92 4.10 17.33
C CYS A 28 0.14 4.51 18.60
N VAL A 29 -0.15 5.80 18.80
CA VAL A 29 -0.92 6.27 19.97
C VAL A 29 -2.32 5.65 19.94
N ASN A 30 -2.75 5.04 21.05
CA ASN A 30 -4.03 4.31 21.14
C ASN A 30 -4.17 3.22 20.06
N LEU A 31 -3.06 2.55 19.71
CA LEU A 31 -3.08 1.34 18.90
C LEU A 31 -3.25 0.14 19.84
N GLU A 32 -4.04 -0.83 19.42
CA GLU A 32 -4.30 -2.06 20.18
C GLU A 32 -3.92 -3.29 19.35
N VAL A 33 -3.58 -4.38 20.03
CA VAL A 33 -3.43 -5.69 19.36
C VAL A 33 -4.79 -6.08 18.76
N GLY A 34 -4.78 -6.55 17.51
CA GLY A 34 -5.99 -6.80 16.74
C GLY A 34 -6.47 -5.61 15.90
N ALA A 35 -5.89 -4.42 16.07
CA ALA A 35 -6.18 -3.28 15.19
C ALA A 35 -5.64 -3.53 13.77
N SER A 36 -6.24 -2.87 12.77
CA SER A 36 -5.82 -2.94 11.38
C SER A 36 -5.02 -1.71 10.96
N ILE A 37 -3.89 -1.95 10.29
CA ILE A 37 -3.05 -0.94 9.64
C ILE A 37 -2.83 -1.39 8.19
N ALA A 38 -3.08 -0.49 7.25
CA ALA A 38 -2.71 -0.69 5.85
C ALA A 38 -1.21 -0.42 5.67
N ILE A 39 -0.47 -1.42 5.17
CA ILE A 39 0.95 -1.35 4.82
C ILE A 39 1.08 -1.49 3.31
N ASP A 40 1.50 -0.44 2.61
CA ASP A 40 1.40 -0.32 1.15
C ASP A 40 0.01 -0.71 0.63
N GLY A 41 -1.02 -0.28 1.34
CA GLY A 41 -2.42 -0.59 1.00
C GLY A 41 -2.86 -2.01 1.32
N VAL A 42 -2.02 -2.86 1.91
CA VAL A 42 -2.41 -4.19 2.38
C VAL A 42 -2.89 -4.09 3.82
N CYS A 43 -4.15 -4.45 4.08
CA CYS A 43 -4.68 -4.50 5.45
C CYS A 43 -3.99 -5.60 6.26
N LEU A 44 -3.22 -5.21 7.27
CA LEU A 44 -2.56 -6.12 8.20
C LEU A 44 -3.09 -5.92 9.62
N THR A 45 -3.20 -7.03 10.35
CA THR A 45 -3.62 -7.03 11.75
C THR A 45 -2.41 -6.97 12.66
N VAL A 46 -2.42 -6.04 13.62
CA VAL A 46 -1.39 -5.93 14.65
C VAL A 46 -1.40 -7.20 15.52
N THR A 47 -0.29 -7.94 15.50
CA THR A 47 -0.14 -9.16 16.31
C THR A 47 0.55 -8.88 17.64
N GLU A 48 1.43 -7.88 17.68
CA GLU A 48 2.15 -7.49 18.90
C GLU A 48 2.59 -6.02 18.81
N ILE A 49 2.57 -5.31 19.94
CA ILE A 49 3.12 -3.95 20.07
C ILE A 49 4.40 -4.07 20.89
N LEU A 50 5.54 -3.85 20.24
CA LEU A 50 6.87 -4.04 20.83
C LEU A 50 7.40 -2.78 21.51
N SER A 51 6.94 -1.60 21.06
CA SER A 51 7.21 -0.30 21.70
C SER A 51 6.21 0.76 21.21
N ASN A 52 6.36 2.01 21.65
CA ASN A 52 5.54 3.15 21.21
C ASN A 52 5.63 3.46 19.71
N VAL A 53 6.61 2.91 19.01
CA VAL A 53 6.82 3.12 17.57
C VAL A 53 6.98 1.82 16.80
N ARG A 54 7.02 0.66 17.46
CA ARG A 54 7.37 -0.62 16.84
C ARG A 54 6.27 -1.64 17.00
N VAL A 55 5.83 -2.20 15.87
CA VAL A 55 4.68 -3.11 15.81
C VAL A 55 5.01 -4.34 14.96
N LYS A 56 4.43 -5.47 15.33
CA LYS A 56 4.58 -6.76 14.64
C LYS A 56 3.30 -7.12 13.88
N PHE A 57 3.49 -7.73 12.71
CA PHE A 57 2.43 -8.23 11.85
C PHE A 57 2.78 -9.62 11.33
N ASP A 58 1.79 -10.50 11.25
CA ASP A 58 1.93 -11.82 10.66
C ASP A 58 1.11 -11.87 9.37
N VAL A 59 1.72 -12.29 8.27
CA VAL A 59 1.12 -12.27 6.93
C VAL A 59 1.03 -13.69 6.39
N MET A 60 -0.18 -14.05 5.98
CA MET A 60 -0.49 -15.35 5.38
C MET A 60 -0.04 -15.41 3.92
N LEU A 61 0.26 -16.63 3.46
CA LEU A 61 0.75 -16.90 2.11
C LEU A 61 -0.11 -16.29 1.00
N GLN A 62 -1.45 -16.31 1.12
CA GLN A 62 -2.33 -15.76 0.08
C GLN A 62 -2.09 -14.26 -0.17
N SER A 63 -1.94 -13.46 0.89
CA SER A 63 -1.60 -12.04 0.74
C SER A 63 -0.21 -11.85 0.14
N LEU A 64 0.75 -12.71 0.48
CA LEU A 64 2.12 -12.64 -0.06
C LEU A 64 2.17 -12.95 -1.57
N LEU A 65 1.28 -13.81 -2.08
CA LEU A 65 1.25 -14.18 -3.50
C LEU A 65 0.77 -13.05 -4.43
N ILE A 66 -0.10 -12.17 -3.93
CA ILE A 66 -0.72 -11.12 -4.73
C ILE A 66 -0.12 -9.73 -4.48
N THR A 67 0.59 -9.54 -3.37
CA THR A 67 1.19 -8.26 -2.98
C THR A 67 2.71 -8.22 -3.16
N THR A 68 3.30 -7.03 -3.03
CA THR A 68 4.76 -6.83 -3.04
C THR A 68 5.44 -7.28 -1.75
N LEU A 69 4.68 -7.56 -0.67
CA LEU A 69 5.21 -7.91 0.66
C LEU A 69 6.12 -9.16 0.62
N SER A 70 5.90 -10.09 -0.31
CA SER A 70 6.76 -11.26 -0.50
C SER A 70 8.21 -10.92 -0.91
N LYS A 71 8.46 -9.71 -1.39
CA LYS A 71 9.79 -9.25 -1.83
C LYS A 71 10.47 -8.32 -0.82
N TYR A 72 9.76 -7.91 0.22
CA TYR A 72 10.29 -6.95 1.19
C TYR A 72 11.27 -7.61 2.16
N HIS A 73 12.24 -6.80 2.58
CA HIS A 73 13.31 -7.14 3.51
C HIS A 73 13.47 -6.00 4.52
N ALA A 74 14.28 -6.22 5.56
CA ALA A 74 14.62 -5.17 6.51
C ALA A 74 15.17 -3.93 5.79
N THR A 75 14.96 -2.76 6.38
CA THR A 75 15.26 -1.41 5.88
C THR A 75 14.33 -0.84 4.80
N GLN A 76 13.44 -1.65 4.22
CA GLN A 76 12.45 -1.19 3.25
C GLN A 76 11.50 -0.14 3.86
N LEU A 77 11.24 0.93 3.10
CA LEU A 77 10.22 1.92 3.43
C LEU A 77 8.87 1.53 2.82
N VAL A 78 7.80 1.76 3.57
CA VAL A 78 6.43 1.40 3.20
C VAL A 78 5.46 2.50 3.62
N ASN A 79 4.40 2.69 2.84
CA ASN A 79 3.29 3.56 3.20
C ASN A 79 2.49 2.93 4.34
N ALA A 80 2.09 3.73 5.31
CA ALA A 80 1.28 3.30 6.45
C ALA A 80 0.03 4.17 6.61
N GLU A 81 -1.10 3.54 6.89
CA GLU A 81 -2.37 4.20 7.17
C GLU A 81 -3.22 3.37 8.14
N ARG A 82 -3.74 4.00 9.20
CA ARG A 82 -4.60 3.30 10.15
C ARG A 82 -5.99 3.10 9.57
N ALA A 83 -6.66 2.02 9.99
CA ALA A 83 -8.08 1.87 9.71
C ALA A 83 -8.86 3.10 10.19
N ALA A 84 -9.72 3.61 9.31
CA ALA A 84 -10.56 4.76 9.61
C ALA A 84 -11.52 4.45 10.76
N LYS A 85 -11.72 5.42 11.66
CA LYS A 85 -12.79 5.36 12.65
C LYS A 85 -14.12 5.74 12.00
N ASP A 86 -15.23 5.31 12.60
CA ASP A 86 -16.55 5.73 12.16
C ASP A 86 -16.67 7.26 12.13
N GLY A 87 -17.20 7.79 11.01
CA GLY A 87 -17.36 9.22 10.80
C GLY A 87 -16.08 9.97 10.41
N ALA A 88 -14.96 9.27 10.15
CA ALA A 88 -13.77 9.90 9.60
C ALA A 88 -14.04 10.49 8.20
N GLU A 89 -13.43 11.64 7.93
CA GLU A 89 -13.42 12.23 6.59
C GLU A 89 -12.60 11.36 5.63
N ILE A 90 -13.16 11.05 4.46
CA ILE A 90 -12.48 10.31 3.40
C ILE A 90 -12.09 11.32 2.33
N GLY A 91 -10.85 11.81 2.38
CA GLY A 91 -10.33 12.78 1.40
C GLY A 91 -10.05 12.18 0.01
N GLY A 92 -9.88 10.86 -0.08
CA GLY A 92 -9.75 10.11 -1.33
C GLY A 92 -11.02 9.33 -1.66
N HIS A 93 -10.85 8.06 -2.01
CA HIS A 93 -11.95 7.10 -2.09
C HIS A 93 -11.81 6.01 -1.02
N PRO A 94 -12.91 5.34 -0.63
CA PRO A 94 -12.85 4.26 0.35
C PRO A 94 -11.96 3.11 -0.13
N LEU A 95 -11.04 2.67 0.73
CA LEU A 95 -10.13 1.56 0.49
C LEU A 95 -10.38 0.44 1.51
N SER A 96 -10.56 -0.78 1.04
CA SER A 96 -10.71 -1.97 1.90
C SER A 96 -9.39 -2.50 2.43
N GLY A 97 -8.28 -2.16 1.77
CA GLY A 97 -6.97 -2.76 2.01
C GLY A 97 -6.82 -4.21 1.51
N HIS A 98 -7.78 -4.70 0.72
CA HIS A 98 -7.69 -5.97 0.01
C HIS A 98 -7.09 -5.75 -1.38
N VAL A 99 -5.80 -6.05 -1.53
CA VAL A 99 -5.09 -5.85 -2.80
C VAL A 99 -5.50 -6.92 -3.82
N ASP A 100 -5.91 -6.47 -5.01
CA ASP A 100 -6.31 -7.34 -6.11
C ASP A 100 -5.13 -7.92 -6.91
N PHE A 101 -4.13 -7.09 -7.18
CA PHE A 101 -2.94 -7.47 -7.95
C PHE A 101 -1.77 -6.52 -7.70
N ASN A 102 -0.56 -7.00 -7.97
CA ASN A 102 0.62 -6.15 -8.13
C ASN A 102 0.91 -5.89 -9.61
N VAL A 103 1.59 -4.79 -9.89
CA VAL A 103 1.95 -4.43 -11.26
C VAL A 103 3.27 -3.69 -11.33
N ALA A 104 3.95 -3.82 -12.46
CA ALA A 104 5.21 -3.14 -12.70
C ALA A 104 4.97 -1.68 -13.13
N ILE A 105 5.85 -0.80 -12.66
CA ILE A 105 6.06 0.51 -13.27
C ILE A 105 6.77 0.28 -14.60
N VAL A 106 6.22 0.86 -15.67
CA VAL A 106 6.73 0.72 -17.05
C VAL A 106 7.51 1.97 -17.46
N ASP A 107 7.07 3.14 -17.00
CA ASP A 107 7.74 4.41 -17.30
C ASP A 107 7.47 5.43 -16.17
N VAL A 108 8.42 6.34 -15.96
CA VAL A 108 8.29 7.46 -15.03
C VAL A 108 8.81 8.71 -15.73
N LYS A 109 7.92 9.67 -15.95
CA LYS A 109 8.25 10.96 -16.54
C LYS A 109 8.12 12.04 -15.49
N GLN A 110 9.19 12.78 -15.29
CA GLN A 110 9.16 13.99 -14.49
C GLN A 110 8.85 15.19 -15.39
N ILE A 111 7.86 15.98 -15.00
CA ILE A 111 7.45 17.21 -15.68
C ILE A 111 7.34 18.29 -14.62
N GLU A 112 8.31 19.21 -14.61
CA GLU A 112 8.52 20.16 -13.52
C GLU A 112 8.64 19.41 -12.18
N ASP A 113 7.79 19.73 -11.21
CA ASP A 113 7.76 19.09 -9.90
C ASP A 113 6.82 17.86 -9.86
N ASN A 114 6.15 17.54 -10.97
CA ASN A 114 5.18 16.43 -11.01
C ASN A 114 5.79 15.16 -11.62
N TYR A 115 5.27 14.01 -11.19
CA TYR A 115 5.61 12.72 -11.78
C TYR A 115 4.40 12.09 -12.44
N CYS A 116 4.52 11.80 -13.74
CA CYS A 116 3.61 10.90 -14.44
C CYS A 116 4.19 9.49 -14.40
N ILE A 117 3.47 8.57 -13.75
CA ILE A 117 3.87 7.18 -13.61
C ILE A 117 2.97 6.32 -14.48
N ARG A 118 3.57 5.62 -15.44
CA ARG A 118 2.89 4.62 -16.27
C ARG A 118 3.11 3.24 -15.67
N LEU A 119 2.01 2.54 -15.42
CA LEU A 119 2.02 1.17 -14.91
C LEU A 119 1.43 0.22 -15.95
N ALA A 120 1.89 -1.03 -15.94
CA ALA A 120 1.29 -2.08 -16.74
C ALA A 120 -0.18 -2.31 -16.32
N LEU A 121 -0.99 -2.90 -17.19
CA LEU A 121 -2.39 -3.23 -16.93
C LEU A 121 -2.66 -4.68 -17.37
N PRO A 122 -2.70 -5.64 -16.43
CA PRO A 122 -2.97 -7.03 -16.76
C PRO A 122 -4.34 -7.20 -17.42
N ASN A 123 -4.45 -8.12 -18.39
CA ASN A 123 -5.68 -8.37 -19.14
C ASN A 123 -6.91 -8.59 -18.24
N THR A 124 -6.75 -9.34 -17.15
CA THR A 124 -7.82 -9.64 -16.18
C THR A 124 -8.45 -8.39 -15.57
N TRP A 125 -7.68 -7.30 -15.43
CA TRP A 125 -8.09 -6.08 -14.73
C TRP A 125 -8.49 -4.93 -15.66
N LYS A 126 -8.33 -5.08 -16.98
CA LYS A 126 -8.66 -4.05 -17.98
C LYS A 126 -10.09 -3.51 -17.87
N ARG A 127 -11.05 -4.33 -17.45
CA ARG A 127 -12.45 -3.93 -17.32
C ARG A 127 -12.75 -3.06 -16.10
N TYR A 128 -11.81 -2.90 -15.17
CA TYR A 128 -12.00 -2.16 -13.92
C TYR A 128 -11.25 -0.84 -13.87
N VAL A 129 -10.29 -0.63 -14.78
CA VAL A 129 -9.49 0.60 -14.85
C VAL A 129 -10.02 1.48 -15.99
N PHE A 130 -10.33 2.73 -15.67
CA PHE A 130 -10.89 3.72 -16.59
C PHE A 130 -10.23 5.08 -16.37
N SER A 131 -10.03 5.86 -17.44
CA SER A 131 -9.60 7.25 -17.30
C SER A 131 -10.60 8.03 -16.45
N LYS A 132 -10.08 8.90 -15.58
CA LYS A 132 -10.82 9.66 -14.55
C LYS A 132 -11.51 8.81 -13.49
N GLY A 133 -11.28 7.49 -13.48
CA GLY A 133 -11.59 6.62 -12.35
C GLY A 133 -10.56 6.76 -11.24
N TYR A 134 -10.85 6.11 -10.11
CA TYR A 134 -9.93 6.03 -8.98
C TYR A 134 -9.24 4.67 -8.92
N ILE A 135 -8.02 4.65 -8.39
CA ILE A 135 -7.27 3.43 -8.11
C ILE A 135 -6.39 3.65 -6.88
N ALA A 136 -6.20 2.61 -6.06
CA ALA A 136 -5.17 2.64 -5.02
C ALA A 136 -3.88 2.00 -5.51
N LEU A 137 -2.75 2.69 -5.32
CA LEU A 137 -1.41 2.15 -5.52
C LEU A 137 -0.63 2.30 -4.23
N ASN A 138 -0.14 1.18 -3.67
CA ASN A 138 0.55 1.15 -2.38
C ASN A 138 -0.17 1.95 -1.28
N GLY A 139 -1.51 1.86 -1.23
CA GLY A 139 -2.36 2.57 -0.27
C GLY A 139 -2.63 4.05 -0.58
N ALA A 140 -2.00 4.63 -1.60
CA ALA A 140 -2.32 5.98 -2.06
C ALA A 140 -3.54 5.94 -3.00
N SER A 141 -4.59 6.68 -2.64
CA SER A 141 -5.75 6.91 -3.50
C SER A 141 -5.38 7.89 -4.61
N LEU A 142 -5.41 7.43 -5.86
CA LEU A 142 -5.01 8.20 -7.03
C LEU A 142 -6.11 8.23 -8.08
N THR A 143 -6.07 9.27 -8.92
CA THR A 143 -6.92 9.35 -10.12
C THR A 143 -6.16 8.79 -11.31
N VAL A 144 -6.79 7.90 -12.06
CA VAL A 144 -6.26 7.39 -13.33
C VAL A 144 -6.33 8.51 -14.36
N ALA A 145 -5.18 9.01 -14.80
CA ALA A 145 -5.12 10.10 -15.76
C ALA A 145 -5.46 9.61 -17.17
N ASP A 146 -4.84 8.51 -17.60
CA ASP A 146 -5.08 7.90 -18.90
C ASP A 146 -4.97 6.37 -18.83
N VAL A 147 -5.55 5.69 -19.81
CA VAL A 147 -5.52 4.22 -19.91
C VAL A 147 -5.55 3.79 -21.37
N ASN A 148 -4.58 2.96 -21.76
CA ASN A 148 -4.62 2.25 -23.02
C ASN A 148 -4.84 0.76 -22.77
N LYS A 149 -6.09 0.32 -22.95
CA LYS A 149 -6.47 -1.09 -22.74
C LYS A 149 -5.95 -2.02 -23.82
N GLN A 150 -5.62 -1.52 -25.02
CA GLN A 150 -5.05 -2.36 -26.07
C GLN A 150 -3.58 -2.66 -25.77
N GLU A 151 -2.80 -1.61 -25.51
CA GLU A 151 -1.38 -1.73 -25.15
C GLU A 151 -1.15 -2.24 -23.73
N GLY A 152 -2.17 -2.17 -22.86
CA GLY A 152 -2.11 -2.74 -21.52
C GLY A 152 -1.31 -1.88 -20.54
N TRP A 153 -1.62 -0.59 -20.47
CA TRP A 153 -1.06 0.31 -19.45
C TRP A 153 -2.09 1.34 -18.98
N PHE A 154 -1.84 1.93 -17.82
CA PHE A 154 -2.54 3.11 -17.31
C PHE A 154 -1.55 4.08 -16.65
N GLU A 155 -1.96 5.33 -16.51
CA GLU A 155 -1.13 6.40 -15.94
C GLU A 155 -1.80 7.04 -14.73
N VAL A 156 -0.97 7.42 -13.76
CA VAL A 156 -1.35 8.27 -12.63
C VAL A 156 -0.37 9.42 -12.52
N TRP A 157 -0.81 10.52 -11.94
CA TRP A 157 0.04 11.66 -11.64
C TRP A 157 0.23 11.77 -10.13
N LEU A 158 1.48 11.99 -9.72
CA LEU A 158 1.83 12.40 -8.37
C LEU A 158 2.18 13.88 -8.40
N ILE A 159 1.50 14.65 -7.56
CA ILE A 159 1.79 16.06 -7.30
C ILE A 159 2.75 16.17 -6.11
N PRO A 160 3.58 17.22 -6.04
CA PRO A 160 4.31 17.54 -4.81
C PRO A 160 3.34 17.77 -3.65
N GLU A 161 3.67 17.21 -2.49
CA GLU A 161 3.07 17.54 -1.19
C GLU A 161 4.12 18.13 -0.25
#